data_AF-A0AAD1ISH0-F1
#
_entry.id   AF-A0AAD1ISH0-F1
#
_cell.length_a   1.000
_cell.length_b   1.000
_cell.length_c   1.000
_cell.angle_alpha   90.00
_cell.angle_beta   90.00
_cell.angle_gamma   90.00
#
_symmetry.space_group_name_H-M   'P 1'
#
loop_
_entity.id
_entity.type
_entity.pdbx_description
1 polymer ?
#
loop_
_entity_poly.entity_id
_entity_poly.type
_entity_poly.pdbx_seq_one_letter_code
_entity_poly.pdbx_strand_id
1 'polypeptide(L)'
;MAVNRTRRARAARRRKLRVARAGNDLTAAQWSALKAAWDGCAYCGATEGVMQRDCVMAISRGGRYTLDNVVPACASCNTSKCNDEVTGWMRRKRLDERRFLTRYIEIRSALTRADSAG
;
A
#
# COMPACT_ATOMS: atom_id res chain seq x y z
N MET A 1 -19.82 28.69 4.61
CA MET A 1 -19.30 27.51 5.34
C MET A 1 -17.97 27.85 5.99
N ALA A 2 -17.87 27.80 7.33
CA ALA A 2 -16.64 28.12 8.04
C ALA A 2 -15.54 27.09 7.72
N VAL A 3 -14.45 27.55 7.09
CA VAL A 3 -13.28 26.70 6.83
C VAL A 3 -12.65 26.36 8.18
N ASN A 4 -12.77 25.11 8.63
CA ASN A 4 -12.14 24.66 9.87
C ASN A 4 -10.60 24.85 9.77
N ARG A 5 -10.06 25.80 10.54
CA ARG A 5 -8.66 26.26 10.45
C ARG A 5 -7.69 25.43 11.29
N THR A 6 -8.13 24.35 11.95
CA THR A 6 -7.25 23.52 12.76
C THR A 6 -6.12 22.90 11.94
N ARG A 7 -4.95 22.69 12.57
CA ARG A 7 -3.79 22.02 11.94
C ARG A 7 -4.18 20.63 11.39
N ARG A 8 -5.05 19.91 12.11
CA ARG A 8 -5.60 18.60 11.72
C ARG A 8 -6.47 18.69 10.46
N ALA A 9 -7.42 19.63 10.40
CA ALA A 9 -8.27 19.83 9.23
C ALA A 9 -7.45 20.18 7.98
N ARG A 10 -6.44 21.05 8.12
CA ARG A 10 -5.51 21.37 7.01
C ARG A 10 -4.71 20.16 6.55
N ALA A 11 -4.20 19.35 7.48
CA ALA A 11 -3.46 18.12 7.15
C ALA A 11 -4.34 17.10 6.41
N ALA A 12 -5.58 16.88 6.88
CA ALA A 12 -6.54 15.99 6.24
C ALA A 12 -6.90 16.46 4.82
N ARG A 13 -7.14 17.77 4.62
CA ARG A 13 -7.38 18.34 3.29
C ARG A 13 -6.20 18.11 2.34
N ARG A 14 -4.97 18.37 2.79
CA ARG A 14 -3.75 18.12 2.00
C ARG A 14 -3.59 16.65 1.65
N ARG A 15 -3.85 15.73 2.60
CA ARG A 15 -3.84 14.29 2.35
C ARG A 15 -4.85 13.91 1.27
N LYS A 16 -6.11 14.36 1.39
CA LYS A 16 -7.18 14.09 0.41
C LYS A 16 -6.81 14.57 -0.99
N LEU A 17 -6.33 15.80 -1.11
CA LEU A 17 -5.91 16.36 -2.40
C LEU A 17 -4.74 15.59 -3.01
N ARG A 18 -3.77 15.16 -2.18
CA ARG A 18 -2.64 14.37 -2.66
C ARG A 18 -3.07 13.00 -3.17
N VAL A 19 -4.00 12.34 -2.48
CA VAL A 19 -4.57 11.06 -2.94
C VAL A 19 -5.34 11.26 -4.24
N ALA A 20 -6.18 12.29 -4.34
CA ALA A 20 -6.96 12.56 -5.55
C ALA A 20 -6.10 12.88 -6.78
N ARG A 21 -4.89 13.43 -6.57
CA ARG A 21 -3.91 13.71 -7.62
C ARG A 21 -2.97 12.54 -7.90
N ALA A 22 -2.87 11.58 -6.98
CA ALA A 22 -2.09 10.38 -7.22
C ALA A 22 -2.83 9.52 -8.24
N GLY A 23 -2.08 8.84 -9.12
CA GLY A 23 -2.68 7.83 -9.99
C GLY A 23 -3.43 6.80 -9.15
N ASN A 24 -4.65 6.48 -9.55
CA ASN A 24 -5.54 5.55 -8.86
C ASN A 24 -6.27 4.69 -9.90
N ASP A 25 -5.49 3.83 -10.54
CA ASP A 25 -5.89 2.91 -11.61
C ASP A 25 -6.05 1.47 -11.10
N LEU A 26 -5.74 1.19 -9.82
CA LEU A 26 -5.94 -0.13 -9.23
C LEU A 26 -7.42 -0.54 -9.27
N THR A 27 -7.73 -1.53 -10.09
CA THR A 27 -9.09 -2.06 -10.25
C THR A 27 -9.47 -3.01 -9.10
N ALA A 28 -10.76 -3.30 -8.96
CA ALA A 28 -11.24 -4.27 -7.98
C ALA A 28 -10.74 -5.69 -8.27
N ALA A 29 -10.60 -6.07 -9.54
CA ALA A 29 -10.08 -7.36 -9.96
C ALA A 29 -8.58 -7.48 -9.61
N GLN A 30 -7.79 -6.47 -9.94
CA GLN A 30 -6.38 -6.36 -9.57
C GLN A 30 -6.18 -6.42 -8.05
N TRP A 31 -7.05 -5.75 -7.28
CA TRP A 31 -7.01 -5.84 -5.83
C TRP A 31 -7.30 -7.25 -5.30
N SER A 32 -8.28 -7.95 -5.88
CA SER A 32 -8.56 -9.35 -5.52
C SER A 32 -7.40 -10.27 -5.87
N ALA A 33 -6.76 -10.08 -7.02
CA ALA A 33 -5.56 -10.81 -7.41
C ALA A 33 -4.38 -10.57 -6.46
N LEU A 34 -4.16 -9.32 -6.03
CA LEU A 34 -3.14 -8.99 -5.03
C LEU A 34 -3.40 -9.69 -3.70
N LYS A 35 -4.65 -9.67 -3.20
CA LYS A 35 -4.99 -10.39 -1.95
C LYS A 35 -4.73 -11.88 -2.06
N ALA A 36 -5.12 -12.50 -3.17
CA ALA A 36 -4.91 -13.94 -3.39
C ALA A 36 -3.42 -14.29 -3.51
N ALA A 37 -2.63 -13.48 -4.23
CA ALA A 37 -1.22 -13.74 -4.44
C ALA A 37 -0.38 -13.58 -3.15
N TRP A 38 -0.76 -12.65 -2.28
CA TRP A 38 -0.07 -12.44 -1.00
C TRP A 38 -0.53 -13.39 0.10
N ASP A 39 -1.78 -13.83 0.05
CA ASP A 39 -2.40 -14.73 1.04
C ASP A 39 -2.22 -14.25 2.48
N GLY A 40 -2.53 -12.97 2.72
CA GLY A 40 -2.39 -12.32 4.02
C GLY A 40 -1.71 -10.96 3.93
N CYS A 41 -1.32 -10.44 5.09
CA CYS A 41 -0.58 -9.19 5.21
C CYS A 41 0.81 -9.36 4.58
N ALA A 42 1.13 -8.53 3.59
CA ALA A 42 2.41 -8.57 2.90
C ALA A 42 3.63 -8.37 3.82
N TYR A 43 3.43 -7.77 4.99
CA TYR A 43 4.49 -7.43 5.92
C TYR A 43 4.69 -8.46 7.03
N CYS A 44 3.64 -8.72 7.83
CA CYS A 44 3.73 -9.64 8.97
C CYS A 44 3.21 -11.04 8.69
N GLY A 45 2.57 -11.28 7.54
CA GLY A 45 2.00 -12.58 7.19
C GLY A 45 0.68 -12.92 7.89
N ALA A 46 0.15 -12.04 8.75
CA ALA A 46 -1.15 -12.28 9.38
C ALA A 46 -2.26 -12.43 8.33
N THR A 47 -3.05 -13.48 8.43
CA THR A 47 -4.19 -13.78 7.54
C THR A 47 -5.52 -13.29 8.12
N GLU A 48 -5.55 -12.98 9.41
CA GLU A 48 -6.75 -12.53 10.12
C GLU A 48 -7.05 -11.04 9.87
N GLY A 49 -8.36 -10.74 9.82
CA GLY A 49 -8.88 -9.39 9.69
C GLY A 49 -8.93 -8.85 8.27
N VAL A 50 -9.43 -7.62 8.14
CA VAL A 50 -9.62 -6.97 6.83
C VAL A 50 -8.29 -6.44 6.32
N MET A 51 -7.87 -6.92 5.15
CA MET A 51 -6.71 -6.39 4.44
C MET A 51 -7.00 -5.01 3.85
N GLN A 52 -6.12 -4.06 4.16
CA GLN A 52 -6.16 -2.70 3.64
C GLN A 52 -5.19 -2.57 2.46
N ARG A 53 -5.48 -1.62 1.56
CA ARG A 53 -4.57 -1.24 0.48
C ARG A 53 -3.48 -0.32 1.04
N ASP A 54 -2.27 -0.82 1.17
CA ASP A 54 -1.10 -0.02 1.49
C ASP A 54 -0.22 0.20 0.26
N CYS A 55 0.34 1.40 0.12
CA CYS A 55 1.25 1.73 -0.96
C CYS A 55 2.69 1.51 -0.48
N VAL A 56 3.43 0.60 -1.10
CA VAL A 56 4.83 0.28 -0.77
C VAL A 56 5.67 1.56 -0.79
N MET A 57 5.62 2.32 -1.88
CA MET A 57 6.00 3.73 -1.88
C MET A 57 4.81 4.58 -1.44
N ALA A 58 4.95 5.30 -0.33
CA ALA A 58 3.89 6.17 0.17
C ALA A 58 3.53 7.28 -0.84
N ILE A 59 2.26 7.64 -0.92
CA ILE A 59 1.76 8.71 -1.80
C ILE A 59 2.43 10.08 -1.50
N SER A 60 2.78 10.34 -0.25
CA SER A 60 3.55 11.55 0.13
C SER A 60 4.96 11.59 -0.43
N ARG A 61 5.46 10.46 -0.94
CA ARG A 61 6.81 10.28 -1.49
C ARG A 61 6.79 9.98 -3.00
N GLY A 62 5.64 10.16 -3.66
CA GLY A 62 5.48 9.95 -5.11
C GLY A 62 4.78 8.66 -5.52
N GLY A 63 4.41 7.79 -4.57
CA GLY A 63 3.69 6.55 -4.88
C GLY A 63 2.25 6.77 -5.35
N ARG A 64 1.68 5.72 -5.95
CA ARG A 64 0.34 5.70 -6.57
C ARG A 64 -0.48 4.47 -6.12
N TYR A 65 -1.79 4.52 -6.30
CA TYR A 65 -2.69 3.37 -6.10
C TYR A 65 -2.76 2.56 -7.39
N THR A 66 -1.67 1.83 -7.67
CA THR A 66 -1.44 1.04 -8.89
C THR A 66 -1.17 -0.42 -8.52
N LEU A 67 -1.38 -1.34 -9.47
CA LEU A 67 -1.14 -2.78 -9.30
C LEU A 67 0.29 -3.08 -8.81
N ASP A 68 1.27 -2.31 -9.27
CA ASP A 68 2.68 -2.51 -8.98
C ASP A 68 3.15 -1.90 -7.65
N ASN A 69 2.39 -0.97 -7.05
CA ASN A 69 2.78 -0.28 -5.83
C ASN A 69 1.91 -0.63 -4.61
N VAL A 70 0.75 -1.27 -4.81
CA VAL A 70 -0.17 -1.61 -3.71
C VAL A 70 0.04 -3.05 -3.24
N VAL A 71 0.03 -3.24 -1.93
CA VAL A 71 0.05 -4.55 -1.28
C VAL A 71 -1.06 -4.64 -0.21
N PRO A 72 -1.55 -5.85 0.10
CA PRO A 72 -2.44 -6.05 1.23
C PRO A 72 -1.67 -5.92 2.55
N ALA A 73 -2.22 -5.14 3.48
CA ALA A 73 -1.64 -4.96 4.80
C ALA A 73 -2.73 -5.02 5.88
N CYS A 74 -2.44 -5.65 7.01
CA CYS A 74 -3.32 -5.58 8.17
C CYS A 74 -3.32 -4.15 8.75
N ALA A 75 -4.35 -3.81 9.53
CA ALA A 75 -4.49 -2.47 10.12
C ALA A 75 -3.30 -2.06 10.98
N SER A 76 -2.71 -3.00 11.74
CA SER A 76 -1.54 -2.74 12.59
C SER A 76 -0.31 -2.35 11.77
N CYS A 77 0.03 -3.14 10.74
CA CYS A 77 1.16 -2.86 9.86
C CYS A 77 0.96 -1.58 9.06
N ASN A 78 -0.20 -1.40 8.43
CA ASN A 78 -0.48 -0.21 7.62
C ASN A 78 -0.38 1.09 8.45
N THR A 79 -0.98 1.08 9.66
CA THR A 79 -0.90 2.22 10.58
C THR A 79 0.53 2.45 11.06
N SER A 80 1.26 1.38 11.40
CA SER A 80 2.65 1.48 11.87
C SER A 80 3.61 1.97 10.79
N LYS A 81 3.43 1.57 9.53
CA LYS A 81 4.26 2.04 8.41
C LYS A 81 3.96 3.49 8.06
N CYS A 82 2.67 3.85 8.04
CA CYS A 82 2.21 5.19 7.69
C CYS A 82 2.82 5.68 6.36
N ASN A 83 3.76 6.60 6.41
CA ASN A 83 4.45 7.19 5.26
C ASN A 83 5.96 6.93 5.25
N ASP A 84 6.44 6.03 6.12
CA ASP A 84 7.83 5.61 6.16
C ASP A 84 8.20 4.84 4.90
N GLU A 85 9.48 4.90 4.55
CA GLU A 85 10.05 4.05 3.50
C GLU A 85 10.01 2.59 3.97
N VAL A 86 9.55 1.69 3.09
CA VAL A 86 9.15 0.33 3.46
C VAL A 86 10.30 -0.46 4.08
N THR A 87 11.49 -0.43 3.48
CA THR A 87 12.62 -1.24 3.95
C THR A 87 13.18 -0.72 5.28
N GLY A 88 13.32 0.61 5.42
CA GLY A 88 13.71 1.25 6.67
C GLY A 88 12.70 1.00 7.79
N TRP A 89 11.40 1.01 7.50
CA TRP A 89 10.36 0.64 8.47
C TRP A 89 10.42 -0.84 8.84
N MET A 90 10.54 -1.75 7.87
CA MET A 90 10.65 -3.19 8.12
C MET A 90 11.84 -3.54 8.99
N ARG A 91 13.02 -2.95 8.72
CA ARG A 91 14.22 -3.11 9.55
C ARG A 91 13.98 -2.66 11.00
N ARG A 92 13.36 -1.49 11.21
CA ARG A 92 13.01 -1.01 12.57
C ARG A 92 12.01 -1.93 13.27
N LYS A 93 11.07 -2.52 12.54
CA LYS A 93 10.08 -3.47 13.07
C LYS A 93 10.61 -4.90 13.21
N ARG A 94 11.85 -5.17 12.78
CA ARG A 94 12.46 -6.51 12.73
C ARG A 94 11.60 -7.52 11.95
N LEU A 95 10.99 -7.04 10.86
CA LEU A 95 10.25 -7.88 9.91
C LEU A 95 11.20 -8.48 8.86
N ASP A 96 10.77 -9.55 8.20
CA ASP A 96 11.53 -10.22 7.16
C ASP A 96 11.51 -9.42 5.84
N GLU A 97 12.41 -8.44 5.74
CA GLU A 97 12.59 -7.59 4.57
C GLU A 97 12.89 -8.41 3.31
N ARG A 98 13.74 -9.44 3.43
CA ARG A 98 14.16 -10.25 2.28
C ARG A 98 12.97 -10.98 1.68
N ARG A 99 12.18 -11.65 2.52
CA ARG A 99 10.95 -12.34 2.08
C ARG A 99 9.99 -11.39 1.40
N PHE A 100 9.80 -10.19 1.96
CA PHE A 100 8.94 -9.18 1.35
C PHE A 100 9.43 -8.77 -0.04
N LEU A 101 10.71 -8.39 -0.17
CA LEU A 101 11.26 -7.91 -1.44
C LEU A 101 11.22 -8.99 -2.53
N THR A 102 11.57 -10.23 -2.20
CA THR A 102 11.50 -11.35 -3.14
C THR A 102 10.05 -11.55 -3.63
N ARG A 103 9.09 -11.71 -2.71
CA ARG A 103 7.69 -11.90 -3.08
C ARG A 103 7.10 -10.71 -3.82
N TYR A 104 7.47 -9.49 -3.44
CA TYR A 104 6.99 -8.28 -4.08
C TYR A 104 7.41 -8.21 -5.55
N ILE A 105 8.65 -8.59 -5.87
CA ILE A 105 9.12 -8.68 -7.26
C ILE A 105 8.36 -9.79 -8.01
N GLU A 106 8.29 -10.99 -7.43
CA GLU A 106 7.63 -12.15 -8.05
C GLU A 106 6.16 -11.88 -8.39
N ILE A 107 5.39 -11.41 -7.40
CA ILE A 107 3.95 -11.15 -7.54
C ILE A 107 3.71 -10.02 -8.54
N ARG A 108 4.48 -8.92 -8.45
CA ARG A 108 4.36 -7.81 -9.39
C ARG A 108 4.62 -8.29 -10.82
N SER A 109 5.72 -9.01 -11.05
CA SER A 109 6.05 -9.55 -12.37
C SER A 109 5.01 -10.53 -12.90
N ALA A 110 4.40 -11.35 -12.03
CA ALA A 110 3.32 -12.24 -12.43
C ALA A 110 2.05 -11.48 -12.82
N LEU A 111 1.59 -10.54 -11.98
CA LEU A 111 0.33 -9.84 -12.18
C LEU A 111 0.40 -8.81 -13.31
N THR A 112 1.50 -8.07 -13.47
CA THR A 112 1.65 -7.14 -14.60
C THR A 112 1.67 -7.87 -15.95
N ARG A 113 2.27 -9.07 -16.02
CA ARG A 113 2.23 -9.91 -17.24
C ARG A 113 0.82 -10.38 -17.55
N ALA A 114 0.07 -10.81 -16.53
CA ALA A 114 -1.32 -11.23 -16.71
C ALA A 114 -2.24 -10.07 -17.13
N ASP A 115 -2.04 -8.88 -16.56
CA ASP A 115 -2.81 -7.67 -16.86
C ASP A 115 -2.56 -7.13 -18.28
N SER A 116 -1.35 -7.31 -18.81
CA SER A 116 -1.00 -6.89 -20.18
C SER A 116 -1.44 -7.88 -21.26
N ALA A 117 -1.85 -9.09 -20.87
CA ALA A 117 -2.23 -10.16 -21.78
C ALA A 117 -3.75 -10.29 -21.99
N GLY A 118 -4.55 -9.55 -21.22
CA GLY A 118 -6.01 -9.49 -21.34
C GLY A 118 -6.49 -8.13 -21.82
#